data_AF-A0A8T4B399-F1
#
_entry.id   AF-A0A8T4B399-F1
#
_cell.length_a   1.000
_cell.length_b   1.000
_cell.length_c   1.000
_cell.angle_alpha   90.00
_cell.angle_beta   90.00
_cell.angle_gamma   90.00
#
_symmetry.space_group_name_H-M   'P 1'
#
loop_
_entity.id
_entity.type
_entity.pdbx_description
1 polymer ?
#
loop_
_entity_poly.entity_id
_entity_poly.type
_entity_poly.pdbx_seq_one_letter_code
_entity_poly.pdbx_strand_id
1 'polypeptide(L)'
;MSDEELDAAGALSVDEDQDELLEDLSLEERKERLKKARWNVFMYLGVAAILFGFALFPMPFSAEYDGFTQSAEKDVGLVWGVPVDGEDIFDVPVRLTVTATKPPSQSNVHIGVYMIEQEDCASNLGTYTTEAREGDSHSYQYKETQESVQVDGEYEFEFAIDPGHYCVIVEYMGADGEKIGQSSDGLSVRGKLYPNQFFGGILGIICLSLSAFAFVGAQKHGSVLRSILEGENETTESKVLSEVNKSRIASGPSGPPGAGPSGPPDSGPSGPPQEAGPEGPPETTPVASPDAVAEPVVAEAAYTFEPAENGYFYKKMADGSYDQTVFVQGEDGEYVPHQTE
;
A
#
# COMPACT_ATOMS: atom_id res chain seq x y z
N MET A 1 -27.23 -0.98 -29.91
CA MET A 1 -26.99 -1.47 -28.54
C MET A 1 -26.11 -2.69 -28.73
N SER A 2 -24.86 -2.54 -28.31
CA SER A 2 -23.70 -3.39 -28.59
C SER A 2 -23.69 -4.62 -27.69
N ASP A 3 -23.17 -5.72 -28.22
CA ASP A 3 -23.11 -7.07 -27.64
C ASP A 3 -22.17 -7.22 -26.40
N GLU A 4 -21.85 -6.13 -25.70
CA GLU A 4 -20.90 -6.10 -24.58
C GLU A 4 -21.56 -6.21 -23.19
N GLU A 5 -22.89 -6.30 -23.10
CA GLU A 5 -23.62 -6.30 -21.82
C GLU A 5 -23.94 -7.69 -21.24
N LEU A 6 -23.53 -8.78 -21.90
CA LEU A 6 -23.87 -10.14 -21.46
C LEU A 6 -22.82 -10.84 -20.57
N ASP A 7 -21.63 -10.25 -20.40
CA ASP A 7 -20.52 -10.92 -19.68
C ASP A 7 -20.57 -10.76 -18.14
N ALA A 8 -21.45 -9.90 -17.60
CA ALA A 8 -21.60 -9.73 -16.15
C ALA A 8 -22.74 -10.58 -15.55
N ALA A 9 -23.76 -10.93 -16.34
CA ALA A 9 -24.93 -11.69 -15.87
C ALA A 9 -24.68 -13.20 -15.78
N GLY A 10 -23.70 -13.74 -16.52
CA GLY A 10 -23.36 -15.17 -16.50
C GLY A 10 -22.61 -15.65 -15.24
N ALA A 11 -22.26 -14.74 -14.34
CA ALA A 11 -21.51 -15.06 -13.11
C ALA A 11 -22.39 -15.32 -11.88
N LEU A 12 -23.71 -15.12 -11.96
CA LEU A 12 -24.64 -15.22 -10.82
C LEU A 12 -25.68 -16.34 -10.91
N SER A 13 -25.80 -17.06 -12.02
CA SER A 13 -26.62 -18.28 -12.09
C SER A 13 -25.82 -19.48 -11.59
N VAL A 14 -25.81 -19.68 -10.27
CA VAL A 14 -25.40 -20.93 -9.64
C VAL A 14 -26.67 -21.77 -9.45
N ASP A 15 -27.19 -22.35 -10.52
CA ASP A 15 -28.29 -23.31 -10.42
C ASP A 15 -28.16 -24.33 -11.57
N GLU A 16 -28.02 -25.62 -11.19
CA GLU A 16 -28.14 -26.91 -11.91
C GLU A 16 -27.66 -27.07 -13.37
N ASP A 17 -27.79 -26.07 -14.24
CA ASP A 17 -27.48 -26.15 -15.67
C ASP A 17 -25.97 -26.14 -15.97
N GLN A 18 -25.13 -25.62 -15.05
CA GLN A 18 -23.68 -25.69 -15.22
C GLN A 18 -23.13 -27.10 -15.02
N ASP A 19 -23.78 -27.94 -14.20
CA ASP A 19 -23.28 -29.28 -13.89
C ASP A 19 -23.48 -30.23 -15.10
N GLU A 20 -24.60 -30.11 -15.83
CA GLU A 20 -24.79 -30.83 -17.12
C GLU A 20 -23.84 -30.30 -18.21
N LEU A 21 -23.61 -28.99 -18.28
CA LEU A 21 -22.63 -28.40 -19.21
C LEU A 21 -21.19 -28.80 -18.85
N LEU A 22 -20.90 -29.01 -17.56
CA LEU A 22 -19.60 -29.48 -17.08
C LEU A 22 -19.32 -30.94 -17.45
N GLU A 23 -20.34 -31.77 -17.62
CA GLU A 23 -20.19 -33.17 -18.04
C GLU A 23 -19.80 -33.29 -19.52
N ASP A 24 -20.28 -32.39 -20.39
CA ASP A 24 -20.02 -32.42 -21.84
C ASP A 24 -18.72 -31.73 -22.30
N LEU A 25 -17.97 -31.07 -21.40
CA LEU A 25 -16.74 -30.37 -21.76
C LEU A 25 -15.56 -31.31 -22.03
N SER A 26 -14.86 -31.06 -23.13
CA SER A 26 -13.64 -31.79 -23.51
C SER A 26 -12.49 -31.59 -22.50
N LEU A 27 -11.57 -32.55 -22.43
CA LEU A 27 -10.41 -32.51 -21.52
C LEU A 27 -9.52 -31.27 -21.71
N GLU A 28 -9.40 -30.76 -22.94
CA GLU A 28 -8.64 -29.54 -23.24
C GLU A 28 -9.34 -28.30 -22.68
N GLU A 29 -10.66 -28.22 -22.85
CA GLU A 29 -11.46 -27.09 -22.38
C GLU A 29 -11.48 -27.01 -20.84
N ARG A 30 -11.48 -28.16 -20.17
CA ARG A 30 -11.34 -28.22 -18.69
C ARG A 30 -9.96 -27.75 -18.22
N LYS A 31 -8.87 -28.07 -18.94
CA LYS A 31 -7.52 -27.58 -18.62
C LYS A 31 -7.40 -26.07 -18.81
N GLU A 32 -8.00 -25.54 -19.87
CA GLU A 32 -8.02 -24.11 -20.14
C GLU A 32 -8.82 -23.34 -19.08
N ARG A 33 -10.02 -23.83 -18.72
CA ARG A 33 -10.84 -23.29 -17.63
C ARG A 33 -10.09 -23.31 -16.29
N LEU A 34 -9.37 -24.39 -15.98
CA LEU A 34 -8.51 -24.49 -14.79
C LEU A 34 -7.38 -23.45 -14.78
N LYS A 35 -6.70 -23.28 -15.92
CA LYS A 35 -5.62 -22.30 -16.06
C LYS A 35 -6.16 -20.88 -15.90
N LYS A 36 -7.29 -20.58 -16.54
CA LYS A 36 -7.98 -19.28 -16.43
C LYS A 36 -8.44 -19.02 -15.00
N ALA A 37 -9.07 -19.99 -14.34
CA ALA A 37 -9.50 -19.86 -12.95
C ALA A 37 -8.33 -19.59 -12.00
N ARG A 38 -7.21 -20.32 -12.15
CA ARG A 38 -5.98 -20.06 -11.37
C ARG A 38 -5.43 -18.66 -11.62
N TRP A 39 -5.40 -18.21 -12.87
CA TRP A 39 -4.91 -16.88 -13.21
C TRP A 39 -5.83 -15.78 -12.65
N ASN A 40 -7.14 -15.96 -12.71
CA ASN A 40 -8.12 -15.05 -12.12
C ASN A 40 -7.95 -14.95 -10.59
N VAL A 41 -7.70 -16.07 -9.88
CA VAL A 41 -7.41 -16.04 -8.43
C VAL A 41 -6.23 -15.12 -8.12
N PHE A 42 -5.12 -15.27 -8.83
CA PHE A 42 -3.93 -14.43 -8.63
C PHE A 42 -4.16 -12.98 -9.04
N MET A 43 -4.90 -12.74 -10.14
CA MET A 43 -5.26 -11.40 -10.57
C MET A 43 -6.08 -10.68 -9.50
N TYR A 44 -7.16 -11.30 -9.01
CA TYR A 44 -8.02 -10.69 -7.99
C TYR A 44 -7.29 -10.50 -6.66
N LEU A 45 -6.42 -11.43 -6.26
CA LEU A 45 -5.58 -11.23 -5.07
C LEU A 45 -4.58 -10.07 -5.26
N GLY A 46 -3.95 -9.98 -6.43
CA GLY A 46 -3.01 -8.90 -6.74
C GLY A 46 -3.72 -7.54 -6.74
N VAL A 47 -4.88 -7.44 -7.39
CA VAL A 47 -5.70 -6.22 -7.39
C VAL A 47 -6.18 -5.88 -5.98
N ALA A 48 -6.67 -6.86 -5.22
CA ALA A 48 -7.09 -6.65 -3.83
C ALA A 48 -5.93 -6.10 -2.98
N ALA A 49 -4.73 -6.66 -3.10
CA ALA A 49 -3.55 -6.19 -2.37
C ALA A 49 -3.20 -4.73 -2.72
N ILE A 50 -3.29 -4.37 -4.01
CA ILE A 50 -3.07 -2.98 -4.45
C ILE A 50 -4.14 -2.05 -3.86
N LEU A 51 -5.42 -2.44 -3.93
CA LEU A 51 -6.54 -1.66 -3.42
C LEU A 51 -6.46 -1.45 -1.90
N PHE A 52 -6.13 -2.49 -1.13
CA PHE A 52 -5.88 -2.35 0.30
C PHE A 52 -4.66 -1.51 0.61
N GLY A 53 -3.63 -1.58 -0.24
CA GLY A 53 -2.49 -0.67 -0.17
C GLY A 53 -2.97 0.78 -0.22
N PHE A 54 -3.70 1.17 -1.28
CA PHE A 54 -4.24 2.53 -1.42
C PHE A 54 -5.21 2.93 -0.30
N ALA A 55 -5.98 1.99 0.26
CA ALA A 55 -6.87 2.25 1.40
C ALA A 55 -6.12 2.67 2.68
N LEU A 56 -4.87 2.21 2.85
CA LEU A 56 -4.07 2.47 4.04
C LEU A 56 -3.18 3.72 3.94
N PHE A 57 -2.98 4.26 2.73
CA PHE A 57 -2.16 5.45 2.52
C PHE A 57 -2.99 6.72 2.75
N PRO A 58 -2.76 7.47 3.85
CA PRO A 58 -3.40 8.75 4.03
C PRO A 58 -2.79 9.82 3.12
N MET A 59 -3.55 10.87 2.86
CA MET A 59 -3.00 12.15 2.46
C MET A 59 -2.57 12.92 3.72
N PRO A 60 -1.27 13.19 3.89
CA PRO A 60 -0.80 13.99 5.00
C PRO A 60 -0.98 15.48 4.73
N PHE A 61 -1.25 16.24 5.78
CA PHE A 61 -1.12 17.69 5.78
C PHE A 61 -0.54 18.15 7.12
N SER A 62 -0.03 19.38 7.13
CA SER A 62 0.45 20.00 8.36
C SER A 62 0.07 21.47 8.39
N ALA A 63 -0.06 21.98 9.61
CA ALA A 63 -0.29 23.38 9.89
C ALA A 63 0.60 23.78 11.06
N GLU A 64 1.20 24.96 10.98
CA GLU A 64 1.97 25.54 12.08
C GLU A 64 1.20 26.72 12.65
N TYR A 65 1.44 27.00 13.92
CA TYR A 65 0.84 28.13 14.60
C TYR A 65 1.28 29.45 13.97
N ASP A 66 0.31 30.25 13.55
CA ASP A 66 0.53 31.61 13.08
C ASP A 66 0.30 32.61 14.22
N GLY A 67 1.32 33.41 14.51
CA GLY A 67 1.24 34.44 15.54
C GLY A 67 0.32 35.62 15.19
N PHE A 68 -0.06 35.79 13.91
CA PHE A 68 -1.00 36.83 13.49
C PHE A 68 -2.45 36.43 13.78
N THR A 69 -2.87 35.25 13.33
CA THR A 69 -4.21 34.73 13.60
C THR A 69 -4.35 34.13 15.00
N GLN A 70 -3.23 33.83 15.67
CA GLN A 70 -3.16 33.14 16.97
C GLN A 70 -3.76 31.72 16.92
N SER A 71 -3.64 31.08 15.76
CA SER A 71 -4.17 29.75 15.45
C SER A 71 -3.25 29.05 14.43
N ALA A 72 -3.31 27.72 14.38
CA ALA A 72 -2.78 26.96 13.25
C ALA A 72 -3.93 26.68 12.28
N GLU A 73 -3.82 27.21 11.06
CA GLU A 73 -4.87 27.13 10.06
C GLU A 73 -4.35 26.44 8.80
N LYS A 74 -5.19 25.58 8.21
CA LYS A 74 -4.84 24.88 6.98
C LYS A 74 -6.06 24.65 6.10
N ASP A 75 -5.95 25.10 4.86
CA ASP A 75 -6.78 24.61 3.76
C ASP A 75 -6.33 23.19 3.40
N VAL A 76 -7.20 22.22 3.68
CA VAL A 76 -6.99 20.80 3.35
C VAL A 76 -7.28 20.54 1.86
N GLY A 77 -8.05 21.43 1.22
CA GLY A 77 -8.50 21.32 -0.15
C GLY A 77 -9.68 20.36 -0.31
N LEU A 78 -9.87 19.89 -1.54
CA LEU A 78 -10.96 18.99 -1.90
C LEU A 78 -10.72 17.58 -1.35
N VAL A 79 -11.60 17.16 -0.45
CA VAL A 79 -11.74 15.79 0.02
C VAL A 79 -12.73 15.05 -0.90
N TRP A 80 -12.26 14.02 -1.58
CA TRP A 80 -13.13 13.22 -2.46
C TRP A 80 -13.76 12.05 -1.72
N GLY A 81 -14.96 11.66 -2.16
CA GLY A 81 -15.72 10.56 -1.60
C GLY A 81 -17.08 10.42 -2.27
N VAL A 82 -17.96 9.60 -1.69
CA VAL A 82 -19.36 9.50 -2.12
C VAL A 82 -20.12 10.61 -1.41
N PRO A 83 -20.75 11.56 -2.12
CA PRO A 83 -21.41 12.71 -1.50
C PRO A 83 -22.73 12.28 -0.90
N VAL A 84 -22.67 11.76 0.32
CA VAL A 84 -23.82 11.47 1.17
C VAL A 84 -23.65 12.38 2.38
N ASP A 85 -24.72 13.11 2.72
CA ASP A 85 -24.66 14.13 3.77
C ASP A 85 -24.99 13.49 5.14
N GLY A 86 -24.22 13.86 6.16
CA GLY A 86 -24.44 13.45 7.54
C GLY A 86 -23.63 12.22 7.95
N GLU A 87 -23.74 11.80 9.22
CA GLU A 87 -22.95 10.68 9.75
C GLU A 87 -23.28 9.35 9.04
N ASP A 88 -22.34 8.82 8.26
CA ASP A 88 -22.52 7.55 7.58
C ASP A 88 -21.21 6.75 7.35
N ILE A 89 -21.29 5.69 6.53
CA ILE A 89 -20.18 4.77 6.28
C ILE A 89 -19.22 5.25 5.19
N PHE A 90 -19.61 6.28 4.44
CA PHE A 90 -18.88 6.92 3.36
C PHE A 90 -18.04 8.11 3.86
N ASP A 91 -18.25 8.54 5.12
CA ASP A 91 -17.44 9.54 5.79
C ASP A 91 -15.95 9.24 5.64
N VAL A 92 -15.19 10.30 5.33
CA VAL A 92 -13.74 10.25 5.24
C VAL A 92 -13.16 10.39 6.64
N PRO A 93 -12.41 9.39 7.15
CA PRO A 93 -11.80 9.54 8.45
C PRO A 93 -10.60 10.47 8.38
N VAL A 94 -10.52 11.37 9.35
CA VAL A 94 -9.43 12.32 9.53
C VAL A 94 -8.83 12.13 10.90
N ARG A 95 -7.50 12.00 10.97
CA ARG A 95 -6.76 11.90 12.22
C ARG A 95 -5.80 13.07 12.33
N LEU A 96 -6.01 13.90 13.35
CA LEU A 96 -5.21 15.08 13.64
C LEU A 96 -4.40 14.82 14.90
N THR A 97 -3.09 15.00 14.82
CA THR A 97 -2.19 15.02 15.96
C THR A 97 -1.72 16.45 16.16
N VAL A 98 -2.05 17.03 17.31
CA VAL A 98 -1.66 18.38 17.68
C VAL A 98 -0.59 18.31 18.75
N THR A 99 0.53 18.98 18.53
CA THR A 99 1.64 19.08 19.48
C THR A 99 1.71 20.50 20.04
N ALA A 100 1.55 20.63 21.35
CA ALA A 100 1.57 21.91 22.05
C ALA A 100 3.02 22.34 22.38
N THR A 101 3.75 22.86 21.40
CA THR A 101 5.18 23.19 21.57
C THR A 101 5.44 24.31 22.57
N LYS A 102 4.54 25.31 22.62
CA LYS A 102 4.61 26.39 23.61
C LYS A 102 3.21 26.89 23.95
N PRO A 103 2.50 26.20 24.87
CA PRO A 103 1.15 26.60 25.27
C PRO A 103 1.18 27.92 26.07
N PRO A 104 0.07 28.68 26.07
CA PRO A 104 -0.10 29.86 26.90
C PRO A 104 0.20 29.59 28.39
N SER A 105 0.73 30.60 29.08
CA SER A 105 1.11 30.51 30.50
C SER A 105 -0.06 30.47 31.51
N GLN A 106 -1.30 30.44 31.01
CA GLN A 106 -2.51 30.43 31.83
C GLN A 106 -2.77 29.03 32.41
N SER A 107 -3.52 28.95 33.50
CA SER A 107 -4.05 27.67 33.99
C SER A 107 -5.28 27.25 33.19
N ASN A 108 -5.48 25.94 32.98
CA ASN A 108 -6.62 25.36 32.26
C ASN A 108 -6.69 25.77 30.78
N VAL A 109 -5.57 25.59 30.08
CA VAL A 109 -5.52 25.73 28.61
C VAL A 109 -5.99 24.43 27.98
N HIS A 110 -6.89 24.52 27.02
CA HIS A 110 -7.35 23.40 26.19
C HIS A 110 -6.97 23.67 24.73
N ILE A 111 -6.91 22.63 23.90
CA ILE A 111 -6.81 22.77 22.45
C ILE A 111 -8.20 22.54 21.87
N GLY A 112 -8.70 23.51 21.11
CA GLY A 112 -9.89 23.38 20.28
C GLY A 112 -9.48 23.12 18.83
N VAL A 113 -10.15 22.16 18.20
CA VAL A 113 -9.96 21.80 16.80
C VAL A 113 -11.29 21.92 16.08
N TYR A 114 -11.29 22.70 15.01
CA TYR A 114 -12.43 22.92 14.13
C TYR A 114 -12.14 22.31 12.78
N MET A 115 -13.12 21.61 12.26
CA MET A 115 -13.15 21.06 10.91
C MET A 115 -14.36 21.69 10.21
N ILE A 116 -14.10 22.60 9.28
CA ILE A 116 -15.13 23.47 8.70
C ILE A 116 -15.19 23.25 7.20
N GLU A 117 -16.35 22.82 6.70
CA GLU A 117 -16.58 22.69 5.26
C GLU A 117 -16.80 24.07 4.63
N GLN A 118 -15.78 24.60 3.94
CA GLN A 118 -15.84 25.86 3.18
C GLN A 118 -14.87 25.80 2.00
N GLU A 119 -15.28 26.38 0.86
CA GLU A 119 -14.42 26.48 -0.33
C GLU A 119 -13.29 27.50 -0.18
N ASP A 120 -13.49 28.54 0.65
CA ASP A 120 -12.53 29.63 0.84
C ASP A 120 -12.14 29.79 2.32
N CYS A 121 -10.99 29.21 2.68
CA CYS A 121 -10.43 29.33 4.03
C CYS A 121 -9.87 30.72 4.35
N ALA A 122 -9.76 31.62 3.37
CA ALA A 122 -9.36 33.02 3.61
C ALA A 122 -10.57 33.92 3.96
N SER A 123 -11.78 33.38 3.88
CA SER A 123 -13.01 34.08 4.27
C SER A 123 -13.14 34.19 5.81
N ASN A 124 -14.11 34.98 6.29
CA ASN A 124 -14.35 35.09 7.72
C ASN A 124 -15.02 33.81 8.24
N LEU A 125 -14.25 32.93 8.88
CA LEU A 125 -14.71 31.64 9.41
C LEU A 125 -15.38 31.74 10.79
N GLY A 126 -15.44 32.92 11.42
CA GLY A 126 -15.88 33.09 12.81
C GLY A 126 -17.35 32.71 13.08
N THR A 127 -18.22 32.83 12.07
CA THR A 127 -19.61 32.34 12.19
C THR A 127 -19.67 30.83 12.21
N TYR A 128 -18.84 30.17 11.38
CA TYR A 128 -18.83 28.72 11.26
C TYR A 128 -18.13 28.04 12.43
N THR A 129 -17.14 28.68 13.07
CA THR A 129 -16.57 28.16 14.33
C THR A 129 -17.60 28.19 15.47
N THR A 130 -18.50 29.17 15.47
CA THR A 130 -19.60 29.23 16.45
C THR A 130 -20.59 28.09 16.18
N GLU A 131 -21.00 27.91 14.93
CA GLU A 131 -21.90 26.81 14.52
C GLU A 131 -21.32 25.43 14.85
N ALA A 132 -20.02 25.22 14.58
CA ALA A 132 -19.32 23.98 14.92
C ALA A 132 -19.36 23.66 16.41
N ARG A 133 -19.31 24.67 17.29
CA ARG A 133 -19.37 24.49 18.76
C ARG A 133 -20.78 24.22 19.26
N GLU A 134 -21.79 24.79 18.60
CA GLU A 134 -23.19 24.62 18.97
C GLU A 134 -23.75 23.26 18.51
N GLY A 135 -23.13 22.64 17.51
CA GLY A 135 -23.03 21.18 17.42
C GLY A 135 -24.15 20.41 16.71
N ASP A 136 -24.85 21.03 15.76
CA ASP A 136 -25.96 20.38 15.03
C ASP A 136 -25.62 20.01 13.56
N SER A 137 -24.42 20.33 13.06
CA SER A 137 -24.06 20.16 11.64
C SER A 137 -22.89 19.19 11.44
N HIS A 138 -23.02 18.28 10.48
CA HIS A 138 -21.94 17.36 10.10
C HIS A 138 -20.82 18.06 9.30
N SER A 139 -21.17 19.13 8.57
CA SER A 139 -20.23 20.00 7.84
C SER A 139 -19.32 20.82 8.75
N TYR A 140 -19.71 21.03 10.01
CA TYR A 140 -19.00 21.88 10.96
C TYR A 140 -18.78 21.13 12.27
N GLN A 141 -17.59 20.56 12.45
CA GLN A 141 -17.29 19.74 13.61
C GLN A 141 -16.28 20.43 14.52
N TYR A 142 -16.49 20.29 15.83
CA TYR A 142 -15.62 20.81 16.86
C TYR A 142 -15.27 19.71 17.87
N LYS A 143 -13.99 19.65 18.26
CA LYS A 143 -13.51 18.81 19.36
C LYS A 143 -12.52 19.59 20.20
N GLU A 144 -12.53 19.34 21.50
CA GLU A 144 -11.60 19.96 22.45
C GLU A 144 -10.92 18.92 23.34
N THR A 145 -9.73 19.23 23.85
CA THR A 145 -9.06 18.40 24.85
C THR A 145 -9.81 18.42 26.17
N GLN A 146 -10.04 17.24 26.77
CA GLN A 146 -10.71 17.15 28.08
C GLN A 146 -9.83 17.60 29.24
N GLU A 147 -8.52 17.33 29.14
CA GLU A 147 -7.53 17.71 30.14
C GLU A 147 -6.77 18.96 29.69
N SER A 148 -6.17 19.65 30.67
CA SER A 148 -5.33 20.80 30.38
C SER A 148 -4.06 20.40 29.64
N VAL A 149 -3.67 21.25 28.71
CA VAL A 149 -2.57 21.05 27.80
C VAL A 149 -1.23 21.23 28.52
N GLN A 150 -0.37 20.24 28.37
CA GLN A 150 1.02 20.23 28.83
C GLN A 150 1.97 20.69 27.71
N VAL A 151 3.10 21.28 28.10
CA VAL A 151 4.19 21.66 27.19
C VAL A 151 4.72 20.40 26.51
N ASP A 152 4.88 20.47 25.18
CA ASP A 152 5.28 19.38 24.30
C ASP A 152 4.35 18.15 24.33
N GLY A 153 3.13 18.31 24.87
CA GLY A 153 2.11 17.27 24.84
C GLY A 153 1.56 17.04 23.43
N GLU A 154 1.31 15.78 23.09
CA GLU A 154 0.63 15.38 21.85
C GLU A 154 -0.81 14.97 22.14
N TYR A 155 -1.75 15.48 21.35
CA TYR A 155 -3.19 15.24 21.48
C TYR A 155 -3.74 14.77 20.14
N GLU A 156 -4.47 13.66 20.16
CA GLU A 156 -5.09 13.08 18.97
C GLU A 156 -6.57 13.42 18.91
N PHE A 157 -7.03 13.84 17.73
CA PHE A 157 -8.42 14.10 17.41
C PHE A 157 -8.79 13.31 16.16
N GLU A 158 -9.95 12.67 16.20
CA GLU A 158 -10.47 11.90 15.07
C GLU A 158 -11.78 12.54 14.61
N PHE A 159 -11.93 12.77 13.31
CA PHE A 159 -13.15 13.30 12.69
C PHE A 159 -13.60 12.34 11.59
N ALA A 160 -14.90 12.34 11.30
CA ALA A 160 -15.51 11.64 10.18
C ALA A 160 -16.23 12.71 9.38
N ILE A 161 -15.80 12.99 8.16
CA ILE A 161 -16.29 14.15 7.39
C ILE A 161 -16.89 13.74 6.05
N ASP A 162 -17.88 14.49 5.58
CA ASP A 162 -18.43 14.34 4.24
C ASP A 162 -17.42 14.78 3.17
N PRO A 163 -17.54 14.35 1.91
CA PRO A 163 -16.70 14.84 0.83
C PRO A 163 -16.97 16.32 0.54
N GLY A 164 -15.94 17.15 0.55
CA GLY A 164 -16.07 18.59 0.41
C GLY A 164 -14.73 19.32 0.52
N HIS A 165 -14.76 20.65 0.51
CA HIS A 165 -13.59 21.48 0.79
C HIS A 165 -13.52 21.80 2.27
N TYR A 166 -12.38 21.55 2.92
CA TYR A 166 -12.26 21.70 4.37
C TYR A 166 -11.15 22.64 4.79
N CYS A 167 -11.48 23.47 5.77
CA CYS A 167 -10.57 24.32 6.52
C CYS A 167 -10.41 23.73 7.93
N VAL A 168 -9.16 23.50 8.32
CA VAL A 168 -8.81 23.09 9.69
C VAL A 168 -8.32 24.31 10.44
N ILE A 169 -8.87 24.54 11.63
CA ILE A 169 -8.42 25.57 12.56
C ILE A 169 -8.11 24.91 13.89
N VAL A 170 -6.92 25.17 14.43
CA VAL A 170 -6.51 24.69 15.75
C VAL A 170 -6.07 25.88 16.59
N GLU A 171 -6.66 26.02 17.77
CA GLU A 171 -6.41 27.16 18.65
C GLU A 171 -6.40 26.76 20.13
N TYR A 172 -5.75 27.60 20.94
CA TYR A 172 -5.78 27.47 22.39
C TYR A 172 -7.03 28.11 22.96
N MET A 173 -7.74 27.33 23.77
CA MET A 173 -9.00 27.69 24.41
C MET A 173 -8.81 27.83 25.92
N GLY A 174 -9.43 28.86 26.49
CA GLY A 174 -9.52 29.07 27.94
C GLY A 174 -10.63 28.23 28.57
N ALA A 175 -10.73 28.30 29.91
CA ALA A 175 -11.76 27.59 30.67
C ALA A 175 -13.21 28.08 30.41
N ASP A 176 -13.34 29.28 29.86
CA ASP A 176 -14.58 29.89 29.37
C ASP A 176 -14.91 29.50 27.92
N GLY A 177 -14.01 28.77 27.25
CA GLY A 177 -14.12 28.44 25.85
C GLY A 177 -13.91 29.65 24.93
N GLU A 178 -13.19 30.68 25.40
CA GLU A 178 -12.70 31.76 24.54
C GLU A 178 -11.28 31.42 24.03
N LYS A 179 -10.92 32.01 22.89
CA LYS A 179 -9.56 31.91 22.34
C LYS A 179 -8.58 32.72 23.20
N ILE A 180 -7.47 32.10 23.62
CA ILE A 180 -6.49 32.70 24.56
C ILE A 180 -5.04 32.76 24.06
N GLY A 181 -4.79 32.42 22.79
CA GLY A 181 -3.45 32.39 22.20
C GLY A 181 -2.78 33.76 22.08
N GLN A 182 -1.45 33.79 22.16
CA GLN A 182 -0.62 34.97 21.90
C GLN A 182 0.32 34.72 20.71
N SER A 183 0.87 35.79 20.12
CA SER A 183 1.79 35.69 18.97
C SER A 183 3.11 34.98 19.30
N SER A 184 3.44 34.83 20.59
CA SER A 184 4.66 34.16 21.06
C SER A 184 4.48 32.69 21.40
N ASP A 185 3.25 32.18 21.34
CA ASP A 185 2.91 30.80 21.62
C ASP A 185 3.22 29.92 20.40
N GLY A 186 3.12 28.60 20.57
CA GLY A 186 3.49 27.65 19.54
C GLY A 186 2.63 26.39 19.61
N LEU A 187 2.25 25.90 18.44
CA LEU A 187 1.46 24.71 18.22
C LEU A 187 1.79 24.15 16.82
N SER A 188 1.90 22.84 16.70
CA SER A 188 2.12 22.16 15.41
C SER A 188 1.03 21.11 15.20
N VAL A 189 0.50 21.04 13.99
CA VAL A 189 -0.59 20.14 13.61
C VAL A 189 -0.10 19.21 12.52
N ARG A 190 -0.32 17.92 12.70
CA ARG A 190 -0.12 16.89 11.69
C ARG A 190 -1.44 16.17 11.44
N GLY A 191 -1.96 16.31 10.23
CA GLY A 191 -3.19 15.66 9.80
C GLY A 191 -2.95 14.51 8.84
N LYS A 192 -3.82 13.50 8.93
CA LYS A 192 -3.90 12.36 8.01
C LYS A 192 -5.35 12.18 7.58
N LEU A 193 -5.58 12.28 6.28
CA LEU A 193 -6.89 12.13 5.65
C LEU A 193 -6.96 10.81 4.87
N TYR A 194 -8.04 10.05 4.98
CA TYR A 194 -8.14 8.70 4.39
C TYR A 194 -9.30 8.54 3.38
N PRO A 195 -9.35 9.34 2.30
CA PRO A 195 -10.49 9.33 1.37
C PRO A 195 -10.59 8.03 0.54
N ASN A 196 -9.46 7.34 0.36
CA ASN A 196 -9.41 6.09 -0.38
C ASN A 196 -9.79 4.88 0.44
N GLN A 197 -9.98 5.03 1.76
CA GLN A 197 -10.23 3.89 2.65
C GLN A 197 -11.52 3.16 2.30
N PHE A 198 -12.58 3.91 2.00
CA PHE A 198 -13.87 3.33 1.57
C PHE A 198 -13.73 2.58 0.24
N PHE A 199 -13.26 3.27 -0.81
CA PHE A 199 -13.15 2.69 -2.16
C PHE A 199 -12.17 1.51 -2.20
N GLY A 200 -10.96 1.69 -1.68
CA GLY A 200 -9.94 0.64 -1.66
C GLY A 200 -10.34 -0.53 -0.77
N GLY A 201 -10.96 -0.26 0.39
CA GLY A 201 -11.45 -1.29 1.31
C GLY A 201 -12.55 -2.15 0.71
N ILE A 202 -13.64 -1.54 0.24
CA ILE A 202 -14.80 -2.29 -0.28
C ILE A 202 -14.49 -2.97 -1.60
N LEU A 203 -13.83 -2.29 -2.55
CA LEU A 203 -13.43 -2.93 -3.80
C LEU A 203 -12.43 -4.05 -3.54
N GLY A 204 -11.52 -3.87 -2.56
CA GLY A 204 -10.61 -4.91 -2.10
C GLY A 204 -11.35 -6.15 -1.59
N ILE A 205 -12.36 -5.96 -0.73
CA ILE A 205 -13.21 -7.05 -0.22
C ILE A 205 -13.96 -7.75 -1.36
N ILE A 206 -14.50 -7.00 -2.33
CA ILE A 206 -15.16 -7.57 -3.51
C ILE A 206 -14.17 -8.43 -4.30
N CYS A 207 -12.95 -7.94 -4.56
CA CYS A 207 -11.92 -8.72 -5.24
C CYS A 207 -11.52 -9.98 -4.44
N LEU A 208 -11.41 -9.91 -3.11
CA LEU A 208 -11.17 -11.09 -2.28
C LEU A 208 -12.29 -12.11 -2.40
N SER A 209 -13.56 -11.68 -2.41
CA SER A 209 -14.70 -12.57 -2.58
C SER A 209 -14.67 -13.27 -3.95
N LEU A 210 -14.38 -12.54 -5.02
CA LEU A 210 -14.24 -13.10 -6.37
C LEU A 210 -13.08 -14.09 -6.46
N SER A 211 -11.97 -13.81 -5.77
CA SER A 211 -10.85 -14.75 -5.67
C SER A 211 -11.25 -16.04 -4.96
N ALA A 212 -12.02 -15.97 -3.87
CA ALA A 212 -12.52 -17.14 -3.16
C ALA A 212 -13.44 -17.99 -4.06
N PHE A 213 -14.36 -17.38 -4.80
CA PHE A 213 -15.22 -18.10 -5.75
C PHE A 213 -14.40 -18.74 -6.89
N ALA A 214 -13.43 -18.02 -7.46
CA ALA A 214 -12.55 -18.56 -8.50
C ALA A 214 -11.71 -19.74 -7.98
N PHE A 215 -11.29 -19.69 -6.71
CA PHE A 215 -10.56 -20.79 -6.07
C PHE A 215 -11.44 -22.02 -5.88
N VAL A 216 -12.67 -21.86 -5.37
CA VAL A 216 -13.64 -22.96 -5.25
C VAL A 216 -13.94 -23.59 -6.63
N GLY A 217 -14.13 -22.76 -7.66
CA GLY A 217 -14.30 -23.23 -9.04
C GLY A 217 -13.08 -24.02 -9.55
N ALA A 218 -11.87 -23.51 -9.30
CA ALA A 218 -10.63 -24.20 -9.67
C ALA A 218 -10.47 -25.55 -8.94
N GLN A 219 -10.91 -25.67 -7.69
CA GLN A 219 -10.89 -26.94 -6.97
C GLN A 219 -11.88 -27.95 -7.57
N LYS A 220 -13.11 -27.54 -7.87
CA LYS A 220 -14.12 -28.41 -8.52
C LYS A 220 -13.65 -28.91 -9.90
N HIS A 221 -13.18 -28.02 -10.77
CA HIS A 221 -12.63 -28.46 -12.07
C HIS A 221 -11.38 -29.33 -11.92
N GLY A 222 -10.56 -29.04 -10.91
CA GLY A 222 -9.36 -29.83 -10.57
C GLY A 222 -9.68 -31.27 -10.19
N SER A 223 -10.69 -31.48 -9.33
CA SER A 223 -11.09 -32.82 -8.91
C SER A 223 -11.68 -33.64 -10.04
N VAL A 224 -12.51 -33.03 -10.90
CA VAL A 224 -13.13 -33.74 -12.03
C VAL A 224 -12.11 -34.02 -13.14
N LEU A 225 -11.19 -33.09 -13.43
CA LEU A 225 -10.11 -33.36 -14.38
C LEU A 225 -9.21 -34.50 -13.88
N ARG A 226 -8.93 -34.53 -12.56
CA ARG A 226 -8.17 -35.60 -11.93
C ARG A 226 -8.90 -36.94 -11.99
N SER A 227 -10.21 -36.98 -11.75
CA SER A 227 -10.98 -38.23 -11.88
C SER A 227 -11.05 -38.75 -13.31
N ILE A 228 -11.09 -37.89 -14.32
CA ILE A 228 -11.04 -38.31 -15.73
C ILE A 228 -9.62 -38.78 -16.11
N LEU A 229 -8.58 -38.06 -15.72
CA LEU A 229 -7.18 -38.45 -15.99
C LEU A 229 -6.75 -39.73 -15.25
N GLU A 230 -7.21 -39.93 -14.01
CA GLU A 230 -6.95 -41.15 -13.22
C GLU A 230 -7.88 -42.31 -13.66
N GLY A 231 -9.02 -42.02 -14.29
CA GLY A 231 -9.87 -43.02 -14.93
C GLY A 231 -9.36 -43.47 -16.31
N GLU A 232 -8.70 -42.59 -17.05
CA GLU A 232 -8.13 -42.88 -18.39
C GLU A 232 -6.69 -43.41 -18.31
N ASN A 233 -5.95 -43.09 -17.25
CA ASN A 233 -4.65 -43.72 -16.98
C ASN A 233 -4.83 -44.77 -15.88
N GLU A 234 -5.00 -46.03 -16.30
CA GLU A 234 -4.50 -47.17 -15.53
C GLU A 234 -3.16 -46.77 -14.91
N THR A 235 -3.07 -46.83 -13.59
CA THR A 235 -1.85 -46.52 -12.83
C THR A 235 -0.63 -47.08 -13.57
N THR A 236 0.48 -46.34 -13.62
CA THR A 236 1.70 -46.86 -14.26
C THR A 236 2.02 -48.27 -13.77
N GLU A 237 1.74 -48.56 -12.50
CA GLU A 237 1.78 -49.89 -11.88
C GLU A 237 0.88 -50.94 -12.56
N SER A 238 -0.40 -50.64 -12.82
CA SER A 238 -1.30 -51.55 -13.52
C SER A 238 -0.93 -51.72 -15.00
N LYS A 239 -0.33 -50.71 -15.64
CA LYS A 239 0.26 -50.83 -16.99
C LYS A 239 1.50 -51.72 -17.01
N VAL A 240 2.41 -51.61 -16.02
CA VAL A 240 3.54 -52.56 -15.92
C VAL A 240 3.03 -53.96 -15.60
N LEU A 241 2.01 -54.09 -14.74
CA LEU A 241 1.43 -55.38 -14.40
C LEU A 241 0.71 -56.01 -15.59
N SER A 242 0.02 -55.24 -16.43
CA SER A 242 -0.66 -55.75 -17.62
C SER A 242 0.34 -56.09 -18.74
N GLU A 243 1.43 -55.34 -18.92
CA GLU A 243 2.53 -55.71 -19.82
C GLU A 243 3.30 -56.95 -19.34
N VAL A 244 3.56 -57.06 -18.03
CA VAL A 244 4.17 -58.27 -17.42
C VAL A 244 3.23 -59.47 -17.53
N ASN A 245 1.93 -59.28 -17.36
CA ASN A 245 0.97 -60.38 -17.49
C ASN A 245 0.77 -60.78 -18.96
N LYS A 246 0.77 -59.82 -19.89
CA LYS A 246 0.69 -60.07 -21.34
C LYS A 246 1.95 -60.74 -21.87
N SER A 247 3.14 -60.37 -21.39
CA SER A 247 4.41 -61.06 -21.70
C SER A 247 4.49 -62.46 -21.09
N ARG A 248 3.92 -62.67 -19.89
CA ARG A 248 3.81 -63.99 -19.25
C ARG A 248 2.84 -64.92 -19.98
N ILE A 249 1.70 -64.39 -20.45
CA ILE A 249 0.72 -65.13 -21.25
C ILE A 249 1.29 -65.46 -22.64
N ALA A 250 2.03 -64.54 -23.27
CA ALA A 250 2.70 -64.78 -24.56
C ALA A 250 3.83 -65.82 -24.49
N SER A 251 4.40 -66.06 -23.30
CA SER A 251 5.50 -67.01 -23.11
C SER A 251 5.06 -68.46 -22.90
N GLY A 252 3.77 -68.72 -22.67
CA GLY A 252 3.21 -70.07 -22.47
C GLY A 252 3.81 -70.84 -21.26
N PRO A 253 3.20 -71.95 -20.81
CA PRO A 253 3.70 -72.71 -19.67
C PRO A 253 4.96 -73.49 -20.08
N SER A 254 6.13 -72.94 -19.77
CA SER A 254 7.38 -73.70 -19.83
C SER A 254 7.39 -74.74 -18.70
N GLY A 255 7.70 -75.98 -19.06
CA GLY A 255 7.60 -77.19 -18.23
C GLY A 255 8.49 -77.24 -16.97
N PRO A 256 8.52 -78.41 -16.28
CA PRO A 256 8.98 -78.52 -14.89
C PRO A 256 10.49 -78.24 -14.72
N PRO A 257 10.95 -77.88 -13.51
CA PRO A 257 12.30 -77.36 -13.31
C PRO A 257 13.35 -78.45 -13.52
N GLY A 258 14.28 -78.19 -14.43
CA GLY A 258 15.48 -79.00 -14.62
C GLY A 258 16.52 -78.75 -13.52
N ALA A 259 17.17 -79.82 -13.08
CA ALA A 259 18.27 -79.82 -12.10
C ALA A 259 19.48 -78.97 -12.55
N GLY A 260 20.15 -78.34 -11.58
CA GLY A 260 21.25 -77.39 -11.80
C GLY A 260 22.59 -77.98 -12.29
N PRO A 261 23.60 -77.13 -12.49
CA PRO A 261 24.95 -77.33 -11.90
C PRO A 261 25.46 -76.02 -11.26
N SER A 262 26.06 -76.00 -10.06
CA SER A 262 27.38 -76.52 -9.64
C SER A 262 28.58 -75.80 -10.28
N GLY A 263 29.16 -74.80 -9.60
CA GLY A 263 30.56 -74.36 -9.78
C GLY A 263 30.83 -72.86 -9.58
N PRO A 264 31.97 -72.44 -8.97
CA PRO A 264 32.15 -71.15 -8.28
C PRO A 264 33.25 -70.25 -8.93
N PRO A 265 33.93 -69.34 -8.20
CA PRO A 265 33.74 -67.88 -8.17
C PRO A 265 34.87 -67.10 -8.87
N ASP A 266 34.73 -65.77 -9.02
CA ASP A 266 35.88 -64.85 -9.10
C ASP A 266 35.49 -63.54 -8.40
N SER A 267 35.80 -63.35 -7.11
CA SER A 267 36.99 -62.65 -6.57
C SER A 267 37.38 -61.34 -7.27
N GLY A 268 37.07 -60.22 -6.62
CA GLY A 268 37.76 -58.94 -6.84
C GLY A 268 39.23 -59.00 -6.42
N PRO A 269 40.02 -57.94 -6.70
CA PRO A 269 40.62 -57.21 -5.58
C PRO A 269 40.93 -55.72 -5.85
N SER A 270 41.35 -55.03 -4.78
CA SER A 270 42.36 -53.95 -4.74
C SER A 270 41.95 -52.48 -4.95
N GLY A 271 41.88 -51.74 -3.83
CA GLY A 271 42.88 -50.69 -3.51
C GLY A 271 42.59 -49.19 -3.76
N PRO A 272 43.27 -48.27 -3.03
CA PRO A 272 42.91 -46.86 -2.65
C PRO A 272 43.71 -45.79 -3.48
N PRO A 273 43.93 -44.46 -3.17
CA PRO A 273 43.63 -43.58 -2.00
C PRO A 273 43.19 -42.08 -2.28
N GLN A 274 42.88 -41.36 -1.18
CA GLN A 274 43.02 -39.92 -0.75
C GLN A 274 43.30 -38.71 -1.69
N GLU A 275 42.92 -37.50 -1.19
CA GLU A 275 43.28 -36.06 -1.50
C GLU A 275 42.26 -35.24 -2.34
N ALA A 276 41.93 -33.95 -2.15
CA ALA A 276 42.34 -32.81 -1.28
C ALA A 276 41.19 -31.73 -1.24
N GLY A 277 41.27 -30.71 -0.35
CA GLY A 277 40.28 -29.61 -0.10
C GLY A 277 40.19 -28.52 -1.22
N PRO A 278 39.76 -27.24 -0.97
CA PRO A 278 39.75 -26.47 0.30
C PRO A 278 38.58 -25.45 0.52
N GLU A 279 38.72 -24.67 1.61
CA GLU A 279 38.35 -23.25 1.85
C GLU A 279 36.91 -22.77 2.15
N GLY A 280 36.85 -21.92 3.18
CA GLY A 280 35.65 -21.40 3.84
C GLY A 280 35.16 -20.03 3.33
N PRO A 281 34.22 -19.39 4.05
CA PRO A 281 33.44 -18.27 3.56
C PRO A 281 34.14 -16.91 3.78
N PRO A 282 34.02 -15.93 2.86
CA PRO A 282 34.60 -14.62 3.09
C PRO A 282 33.68 -13.70 3.91
N GLU A 283 34.35 -12.96 4.79
CA GLU A 283 33.88 -11.91 5.69
C GLU A 283 33.46 -10.61 4.97
N THR A 284 32.82 -9.79 5.80
CA THR A 284 32.30 -8.43 5.68
C THR A 284 33.34 -7.29 5.60
N THR A 285 32.89 -6.15 5.06
CA THR A 285 33.35 -4.72 5.24
C THR A 285 34.67 -4.26 4.58
N PRO A 286 34.95 -2.94 4.41
CA PRO A 286 34.16 -1.69 4.60
C PRO A 286 34.26 -0.64 3.45
N VAL A 287 33.50 0.44 3.66
CA VAL A 287 33.45 1.76 2.98
C VAL A 287 34.77 2.55 3.12
N ALA A 288 35.19 3.28 2.08
CA ALA A 288 36.05 4.47 2.19
C ALA A 288 35.91 5.44 0.98
N SER A 289 35.95 6.74 1.31
CA SER A 289 36.01 8.00 0.53
C SER A 289 36.60 7.98 -0.89
N PRO A 290 36.31 9.05 -1.67
CA PRO A 290 37.39 10.03 -1.87
C PRO A 290 36.94 11.50 -1.92
N ASP A 291 37.81 12.34 -1.38
CA ASP A 291 37.93 13.78 -1.64
C ASP A 291 39.20 13.95 -2.49
N ALA A 292 39.11 14.50 -3.71
CA ALA A 292 40.22 15.08 -4.47
C ALA A 292 39.76 15.62 -5.84
N VAL A 293 39.78 16.95 -5.90
CA VAL A 293 39.66 17.89 -7.03
C VAL A 293 40.46 17.49 -8.28
N ALA A 294 39.82 17.57 -9.45
CA ALA A 294 40.47 17.82 -10.74
C ALA A 294 39.53 18.67 -11.63
N GLU A 295 39.94 19.90 -11.96
CA GLU A 295 39.28 20.73 -12.99
C GLU A 295 39.50 20.15 -14.40
N PRO A 296 38.51 20.33 -15.30
CA PRO A 296 38.83 21.03 -16.54
C PRO A 296 37.76 22.06 -16.95
N VAL A 297 38.20 23.32 -17.02
CA VAL A 297 37.94 24.35 -18.05
C VAL A 297 36.82 24.12 -19.09
N VAL A 298 35.77 24.94 -18.92
CA VAL A 298 34.99 25.73 -19.90
C VAL A 298 34.30 25.00 -21.05
N ALA A 299 33.02 24.70 -20.84
CA ALA A 299 31.96 25.18 -21.71
C ALA A 299 31.05 26.06 -20.84
N GLU A 300 30.67 27.25 -21.28
CA GLU A 300 29.69 28.10 -20.59
C GLU A 300 28.35 27.37 -20.49
N ALA A 301 28.20 26.55 -19.45
CA ALA A 301 26.91 26.00 -19.07
C ALA A 301 26.12 27.18 -18.52
N ALA A 302 25.14 27.65 -19.29
CA ALA A 302 24.18 28.63 -18.81
C ALA A 302 23.47 28.04 -17.59
N TYR A 303 23.74 28.59 -16.42
CA TYR A 303 23.03 28.28 -15.19
C TYR A 303 22.37 29.54 -14.66
N THR A 304 21.22 29.37 -14.00
CA THR A 304 20.45 30.46 -13.41
C THR A 304 20.23 30.14 -11.94
N PHE A 305 20.31 31.15 -11.08
CA PHE A 305 19.96 31.01 -9.67
C PHE A 305 18.48 31.32 -9.48
N GLU A 306 17.75 30.37 -8.91
CA GLU A 306 16.34 30.54 -8.56
C GLU A 306 16.22 30.73 -7.03
N PRO A 307 15.44 31.73 -6.58
CA PRO A 307 15.24 31.98 -5.16
C PRO A 307 14.45 30.84 -4.52
N ALA A 308 14.91 30.40 -3.36
CA ALA A 308 14.23 29.51 -2.45
C ALA A 308 13.66 30.28 -1.26
N GLU A 309 12.96 29.59 -0.38
CA GLU A 309 12.46 30.18 0.87
C GLU A 309 13.63 30.60 1.79
N ASN A 310 13.43 31.66 2.57
CA ASN A 310 14.38 32.18 3.56
C ASN A 310 15.70 32.80 3.02
N GLY A 311 15.71 33.32 1.80
CA GLY A 311 16.87 34.08 1.25
C GLY A 311 17.99 33.21 0.67
N TYR A 312 17.72 31.92 0.51
CA TYR A 312 18.61 30.95 -0.15
C TYR A 312 18.31 30.83 -1.64
N PHE A 313 19.24 30.28 -2.39
CA PHE A 313 19.15 30.12 -3.85
C PHE A 313 19.63 28.73 -4.28
N TYR A 314 18.99 28.18 -5.31
CA TYR A 314 19.44 26.95 -5.97
C TYR A 314 19.97 27.28 -7.36
N LYS A 315 21.06 26.61 -7.73
CA LYS A 315 21.66 26.73 -9.07
C LYS A 315 20.99 25.73 -10.01
N LYS A 316 20.28 26.24 -11.00
CA LYS A 316 19.62 25.44 -12.05
C LYS A 316 20.51 25.36 -13.28
N MET A 317 20.79 24.15 -13.72
CA MET A 317 21.57 23.86 -14.92
C MET A 317 20.69 23.93 -16.18
N ALA A 318 21.32 24.04 -17.35
CA ALA A 318 20.63 24.15 -18.64
C ALA A 318 19.76 22.91 -18.98
N ASP A 319 20.03 21.75 -18.37
CA ASP A 319 19.24 20.52 -18.51
C ASP A 319 18.01 20.48 -17.59
N GLY A 320 17.77 21.56 -16.82
CA GLY A 320 16.65 21.68 -15.88
C GLY A 320 16.89 21.02 -14.53
N SER A 321 18.06 20.40 -14.32
CA SER A 321 18.43 19.84 -13.02
C SER A 321 18.96 20.92 -12.07
N TYR A 322 18.84 20.66 -10.77
CA TYR A 322 19.34 21.56 -9.73
C TYR A 322 20.61 20.99 -9.09
N ASP A 323 21.55 21.88 -8.80
CA ASP A 323 22.66 21.61 -7.90
C ASP A 323 22.12 21.42 -6.48
N GLN A 324 22.59 20.40 -5.78
CA GLN A 324 22.17 20.10 -4.39
C GLN A 324 22.80 21.05 -3.37
N THR A 325 23.74 21.89 -3.82
CA THR A 325 24.36 22.93 -2.99
C THR A 325 23.39 24.10 -2.85
N VAL A 326 23.15 24.53 -1.61
CA VAL A 326 22.38 25.74 -1.30
C VAL A 326 23.32 26.94 -1.41
N PHE A 327 22.87 28.04 -2.03
CA PHE A 327 23.64 29.27 -2.17
C PHE A 327 22.99 30.44 -1.42
N VAL A 328 23.78 31.42 -1.02
CA VAL A 328 23.34 32.71 -0.46
C VAL A 328 23.91 33.83 -1.33
N GLN A 329 23.14 34.90 -1.51
CA GLN A 329 23.60 36.08 -2.24
C GLN A 329 24.37 37.02 -1.30
N GLY A 330 25.63 37.31 -1.64
CA GLY A 330 26.47 38.30 -0.97
C GLY A 330 26.07 39.74 -1.27
N GLU A 331 26.63 40.69 -0.52
CA GLU A 331 26.34 42.13 -0.66
C GLU A 331 26.76 42.72 -2.01
N ASP A 332 27.68 42.05 -2.71
CA ASP A 332 28.13 42.34 -4.07
C ASP A 332 27.24 41.71 -5.16
N GLY A 333 26.20 40.97 -4.75
CA GLY A 333 25.27 40.26 -5.64
C GLY A 333 25.78 38.91 -6.12
N GLU A 334 26.95 38.46 -5.67
CA GLU A 334 27.52 37.15 -6.02
C GLU A 334 26.88 36.02 -5.19
N TYR A 335 26.71 34.83 -5.78
CA TYR A 335 26.12 33.68 -5.10
C TYR A 335 27.21 32.75 -4.57
N VAL A 336 27.31 32.61 -3.25
CA VAL A 336 28.30 31.77 -2.57
C VAL A 336 27.63 30.54 -1.93
N PRO A 337 28.27 29.36 -1.95
CA PRO A 337 27.69 28.15 -1.37
C PRO A 337 27.56 28.31 0.16
N HIS A 338 26.39 27.99 0.69
CA HIS A 338 26.09 28.01 2.11
C HIS A 338 26.79 26.83 2.79
N GLN A 339 27.73 27.13 3.68
CA GLN A 339 28.33 26.12 4.55
C GLN A 339 27.53 26.05 5.85
N THR A 340 27.06 24.87 6.19
CA THR A 340 26.50 24.58 7.51
C THR A 340 27.65 24.38 8.50
N GLU A 341 27.77 25.25 9.50
CA GLU A 341 28.54 24.94 10.72
C GLU A 341 27.75 24.01 11.64
#